data_AF-A5KVQ5-F1
#
_entry.id   AF-A5KVQ5-F1
#
_cell.length_a   1.000
_cell.length_b   1.000
_cell.length_c   1.000
_cell.angle_alpha   90.00
_cell.angle_beta   90.00
_cell.angle_gamma   90.00
#
_symmetry.space_group_name_H-M   'P 1'
#
loop_
_entity.id
_entity.type
_entity.pdbx_description
1 polymer ?
#
loop_
_entity_poly.entity_id
_entity_poly.type
_entity_poly.pdbx_seq_one_letter_code
_entity_poly.pdbx_strand_id
1 'polypeptide(L)'
;MADEESASVTLEYQTSSLHPGFPFAFNLETTFTIDTTGKLSCSTTVSNCGDYAFPFGDAWHPYFSLGSDLEQCEITMSPCAEVVHENDLPNGDKHAFDRSSLSEDLMNQSLNHCFEFEATATNQLTLTRSDSSAAIHYQQDASYPFVQLYTPTSEQSIAIEPMTCPADAFNNQIGLLTLSPNQSQTFTWQCQATYQPK
;
A
#
# COMPACT_ATOMS: atom_id res chain seq x y z
N MET A 1 4.30 20.03 10.69
CA MET A 1 3.74 21.11 11.53
C MET A 1 2.92 20.47 12.65
N ALA A 2 2.45 21.20 13.66
CA ALA A 2 1.55 20.62 14.67
C ALA A 2 0.60 21.70 15.21
N ASP A 3 -0.63 21.29 15.49
CA ASP A 3 -1.67 22.07 16.16
C ASP A 3 -2.46 21.19 17.15
N GLU A 4 -3.62 21.68 17.60
CA GLU A 4 -4.47 20.95 18.56
C GLU A 4 -5.13 19.70 17.95
N GLU A 5 -5.20 19.59 16.62
CA GLU A 5 -5.94 18.54 15.91
C GLU A 5 -5.02 17.51 15.24
N SER A 6 -3.78 17.89 14.89
CA SER A 6 -2.86 17.00 14.19
C SER A 6 -1.39 17.37 14.32
N ALA A 7 -0.52 16.40 14.01
CA ALA A 7 0.90 16.60 13.79
C ALA A 7 1.31 16.01 12.43
N SER A 8 2.18 16.70 11.72
CA SER A 8 2.66 16.31 10.40
C SER A 8 4.16 16.50 10.22
N VAL A 9 4.74 15.68 9.35
CA VAL A 9 6.11 15.82 8.85
C VAL A 9 6.13 15.57 7.36
N THR A 10 6.85 16.42 6.63
CA THR A 10 7.09 16.26 5.20
C THR A 10 8.57 15.98 4.97
N LEU A 11 8.85 14.92 4.24
CA LEU A 11 10.17 14.51 3.79
C LEU A 11 10.25 14.76 2.29
N GLU A 12 11.36 15.33 1.83
CA GLU A 12 11.56 15.66 0.42
C GLU A 12 12.84 15.02 -0.10
N TYR A 13 12.77 14.47 -1.31
CA TYR A 13 13.90 14.02 -2.10
C TYR A 13 13.80 14.57 -3.51
N GLN A 14 14.87 15.24 -3.96
CA GLN A 14 14.95 15.79 -5.31
C GLN A 14 16.19 15.26 -6.03
N THR A 15 16.03 15.00 -7.33
CA THR A 15 17.15 14.63 -8.20
C THR A 15 17.00 15.25 -9.58
N SER A 16 18.12 15.61 -10.20
CA SER A 16 18.17 16.01 -11.61
C SER A 16 18.42 14.83 -12.56
N SER A 17 18.80 13.67 -12.03
CA SER A 17 19.00 12.41 -12.74
C SER A 17 19.27 11.30 -11.72
N LEU A 18 18.32 10.39 -11.51
CA LEU A 18 18.43 9.36 -10.46
C LEU A 18 19.55 8.34 -10.73
N HIS A 19 19.56 7.72 -11.91
CA HIS A 19 20.46 6.61 -12.25
C HIS A 19 20.60 6.49 -13.78
N PRO A 20 21.70 5.96 -14.35
CA PRO A 20 21.81 5.76 -15.81
C PRO A 20 20.69 4.93 -16.45
N GLY A 21 20.14 3.98 -15.69
CA GLY A 21 18.97 3.17 -16.12
C GLY A 21 17.61 3.85 -15.88
N PHE A 22 17.57 4.96 -15.16
CA PHE A 22 16.37 5.77 -14.92
C PHE A 22 16.76 7.26 -14.83
N PRO A 23 17.20 7.88 -15.95
CA PRO A 23 17.88 9.18 -15.94
C PRO A 23 16.90 10.35 -15.96
N PHE A 24 15.92 10.36 -15.05
CA PHE A 24 14.87 11.38 -14.98
C PHE A 24 15.05 12.30 -13.78
N ALA A 25 14.66 13.57 -13.96
CA ALA A 25 14.60 14.56 -12.90
C ALA A 25 13.20 14.57 -12.27
N PHE A 26 13.13 14.46 -10.95
CA PHE A 26 11.86 14.50 -10.22
C PHE A 26 12.03 15.02 -8.79
N ASN A 27 10.91 15.45 -8.22
CA ASN A 27 10.75 15.68 -6.79
C ASN A 27 9.84 14.61 -6.21
N LEU A 28 10.16 14.13 -5.01
CA LEU A 28 9.36 13.22 -4.22
C LEU A 28 9.11 13.85 -2.86
N GLU A 29 7.85 14.13 -2.55
CA GLU A 29 7.43 14.67 -1.26
C GLU A 29 6.53 13.66 -0.56
N THR A 30 6.93 13.20 0.62
CA THR A 30 6.10 12.34 1.46
C THR A 30 5.69 13.07 2.72
N THR A 31 4.39 13.22 2.93
CA THR A 31 3.82 13.81 4.14
C THR A 31 3.12 12.75 4.97
N PHE A 32 3.57 12.57 6.21
CA PHE A 32 2.87 11.81 7.24
C PHE A 32 2.09 12.79 8.11
N THR A 33 0.83 12.48 8.39
CA THR A 33 -0.02 13.23 9.33
C THR A 33 -0.69 12.26 10.28
N ILE A 34 -0.59 12.51 11.58
CA ILE A 34 -1.36 11.80 12.61
C ILE A 34 -2.33 12.78 13.26
N ASP A 35 -3.61 12.39 13.35
CA ASP A 35 -4.65 13.19 14.01
C ASP A 35 -4.89 12.75 15.47
N THR A 36 -5.68 13.53 16.21
CA THR A 36 -6.04 13.26 17.60
C THR A 36 -6.82 11.95 17.81
N THR A 37 -7.37 11.36 16.74
CA THR A 37 -8.05 10.05 16.79
C THR A 37 -7.07 8.89 16.60
N GLY A 38 -5.79 9.18 16.38
CA GLY A 38 -4.75 8.17 16.11
C GLY A 38 -4.76 7.65 14.67
N LYS A 39 -5.48 8.31 13.75
CA LYS A 39 -5.42 7.98 12.33
C LYS A 39 -4.12 8.56 11.75
N LEU A 40 -3.31 7.69 11.17
CA LEU A 40 -2.12 8.03 10.42
C LEU A 40 -2.47 8.05 8.92
N SER A 41 -2.23 9.17 8.26
CA SER A 41 -2.32 9.30 6.81
C SER A 41 -0.93 9.55 6.23
N CYS A 42 -0.62 8.87 5.13
CA CYS A 42 0.60 9.06 4.36
C CYS A 42 0.21 9.50 2.95
N SER A 43 0.80 10.59 2.49
CA SER A 43 0.64 11.09 1.14
C SER A 43 2.00 11.21 0.46
N THR A 44 2.15 10.61 -0.72
CA THR A 44 3.34 10.75 -1.57
C THR A 44 3.00 11.55 -2.81
N THR A 45 3.72 12.64 -3.08
CA THR A 45 3.61 13.39 -4.34
C THR A 45 4.89 13.23 -5.14
N VAL A 46 4.75 12.80 -6.40
CA VAL A 46 5.83 12.73 -7.38
C VAL A 46 5.62 13.85 -8.38
N SER A 47 6.64 14.68 -8.61
CA SER A 47 6.61 15.77 -9.58
C SER A 47 7.69 15.58 -10.63
N ASN A 48 7.34 15.70 -11.91
CA ASN A 48 8.32 15.68 -12.99
C ASN A 48 8.94 17.09 -13.13
N CYS A 49 10.22 17.19 -12.78
CA CYS A 49 11.00 18.43 -12.83
C CYS A 49 11.91 18.51 -14.06
N GLY A 50 11.79 17.57 -15.01
CA GLY A 50 12.57 17.51 -16.24
C GLY A 50 11.76 17.81 -17.49
N ASP A 51 12.41 17.63 -18.64
CA ASP A 51 11.86 17.98 -19.95
C ASP A 51 11.21 16.78 -20.69
N TYR A 52 11.28 15.57 -20.11
CA TYR A 52 10.78 14.34 -20.72
C TYR A 52 9.78 13.64 -19.80
N ALA A 53 8.74 13.05 -20.40
CA ALA A 53 7.85 12.16 -19.68
C ALA A 53 8.59 10.89 -19.24
N PHE A 54 8.25 10.35 -18.07
CA PHE A 54 8.85 9.11 -17.58
C PHE A 54 7.82 8.14 -17.02
N PRO A 55 8.02 6.82 -17.25
CA PRO A 55 7.19 5.79 -16.63
C PRO A 55 7.60 5.59 -15.17
N PHE A 56 6.63 5.35 -14.28
CA PHE A 56 6.91 5.03 -12.88
C PHE A 56 5.75 4.27 -12.23
N GLY A 57 6.02 3.71 -11.06
CA GLY A 57 5.02 3.24 -10.13
C GLY A 57 5.39 3.69 -8.71
N ASP A 58 4.39 3.85 -7.85
CA ASP A 58 4.57 4.19 -6.44
C ASP A 58 4.00 3.07 -5.57
N ALA A 59 4.67 2.79 -4.45
CA ALA A 59 4.29 1.75 -3.50
C ALA A 59 4.82 2.04 -2.09
N TRP A 60 4.17 1.47 -1.09
CA TRP A 60 4.65 1.46 0.29
C TRP A 60 4.75 0.05 0.84
N HIS A 61 5.65 -0.16 1.80
CA HIS A 61 5.89 -1.47 2.41
C HIS A 61 5.66 -1.50 3.94
N PRO A 62 4.51 -1.02 4.47
CA PRO A 62 4.30 -0.92 5.91
C PRO A 62 3.95 -2.28 6.51
N TYR A 63 4.61 -2.62 7.62
CA TYR A 63 4.32 -3.83 8.40
C TYR A 63 3.47 -3.50 9.63
N PHE A 64 2.47 -4.33 9.89
CA PHE A 64 1.55 -4.20 11.01
C PHE A 64 1.60 -5.43 11.91
N SER A 65 1.53 -5.21 13.22
CA SER A 65 1.36 -6.26 14.22
C SER A 65 0.33 -5.82 15.25
N LEU A 66 -0.49 -6.76 15.73
CA LEU A 66 -1.45 -6.54 16.82
C LEU A 66 -0.91 -6.97 18.19
N GLY A 67 0.40 -7.26 18.28
CA GLY A 67 1.03 -7.74 19.51
C GLY A 67 0.57 -9.14 19.91
N SER A 68 0.18 -9.96 18.94
CA SER A 68 -0.21 -11.36 19.07
C SER A 68 0.31 -12.15 17.88
N ASP A 69 0.28 -13.48 17.97
CA ASP A 69 0.58 -14.34 16.83
C ASP A 69 -0.45 -14.11 15.70
N LEU A 70 -0.01 -14.23 14.45
CA LEU A 70 -0.88 -14.06 13.28
C LEU A 70 -1.97 -15.11 13.20
N GLU A 71 -1.77 -16.29 13.79
CA GLU A 71 -2.79 -17.32 13.96
C GLU A 71 -4.00 -16.85 14.77
N GLN A 72 -3.82 -15.80 15.59
CA GLN A 72 -4.88 -15.17 16.37
C GLN A 72 -5.46 -13.94 15.68
N CYS A 73 -5.12 -13.71 14.41
CA CYS A 73 -5.56 -12.55 13.64
C CYS A 73 -6.38 -12.99 12.42
N GLU A 74 -7.19 -12.05 11.92
CA GLU A 74 -7.99 -12.18 10.72
C GLU A 74 -7.80 -10.91 9.89
N ILE A 75 -7.69 -11.03 8.56
CA ILE A 75 -7.78 -9.89 7.66
C ILE A 75 -9.00 -10.04 6.75
N THR A 76 -9.79 -8.98 6.69
CA THR A 76 -10.91 -8.81 5.77
C THR A 76 -10.64 -7.66 4.82
N MET A 77 -11.21 -7.71 3.62
CA MET A 77 -11.00 -6.69 2.60
C MET A 77 -12.27 -6.45 1.77
N SER A 78 -12.29 -5.30 1.10
CA SER A 78 -13.33 -4.98 0.10
C SER A 78 -13.26 -5.95 -1.09
N PRO A 79 -14.35 -6.13 -1.87
CA PRO A 79 -14.33 -6.96 -3.07
C PRO A 79 -13.20 -6.57 -4.02
N CYS A 80 -12.46 -7.56 -4.50
CA CYS A 80 -11.29 -7.39 -5.35
C CYS A 80 -11.11 -8.60 -6.29
N ALA A 81 -10.12 -8.50 -7.18
CA ALA A 81 -9.59 -9.62 -7.94
C ALA A 81 -8.18 -9.94 -7.44
N GLU A 82 -7.80 -11.21 -7.41
CA GLU A 82 -6.44 -11.63 -7.13
C GLU A 82 -5.67 -11.77 -8.45
N VAL A 83 -4.47 -11.19 -8.50
CA VAL A 83 -3.57 -11.25 -9.65
C VAL A 83 -2.88 -12.61 -9.67
N VAL A 84 -2.90 -13.27 -10.82
CA VAL A 84 -2.24 -14.57 -11.00
C VAL A 84 -0.74 -14.36 -11.20
N HIS A 85 0.05 -15.12 -10.43
CA HIS A 85 1.51 -15.08 -10.49
C HIS A 85 2.09 -16.38 -11.05
N GLU A 86 3.16 -16.26 -11.82
CA GLU A 86 4.03 -17.36 -12.24
C GLU A 86 5.48 -17.01 -11.84
N ASN A 87 6.08 -17.80 -10.95
CA ASN A 87 7.40 -17.52 -10.37
C ASN A 87 7.50 -16.11 -9.73
N ASP A 88 6.53 -15.77 -8.88
CA ASP A 88 6.40 -14.46 -8.20
C ASP A 88 6.21 -13.24 -9.14
N LEU A 89 5.94 -13.45 -10.43
CA LEU A 89 5.67 -12.38 -11.39
C LEU A 89 4.21 -12.43 -11.88
N PRO A 90 3.52 -11.28 -12.00
CA PRO A 90 2.20 -11.21 -12.60
C PRO A 90 2.22 -11.73 -14.03
N ASN A 91 1.33 -12.66 -14.37
CA ASN A 91 1.23 -13.19 -15.74
C ASN A 91 0.21 -12.40 -16.61
N GLY A 92 -0.51 -11.45 -16.01
CA GLY A 92 -1.53 -10.62 -16.65
C GLY A 92 -2.97 -11.08 -16.46
N ASP A 93 -3.20 -12.29 -15.94
CA ASP A 93 -4.52 -12.80 -15.59
C ASP A 93 -4.90 -12.44 -14.14
N LYS A 94 -6.20 -12.44 -13.88
CA LYS A 94 -6.77 -12.27 -12.53
C LYS A 94 -8.07 -13.05 -12.37
N HIS A 95 -8.38 -13.47 -11.16
CA HIS A 95 -9.66 -14.09 -10.81
C HIS A 95 -10.36 -13.31 -9.71
N ALA A 96 -11.70 -13.35 -9.70
CA ALA A 96 -12.47 -12.75 -8.62
C ALA A 96 -12.08 -13.40 -7.29
N PHE A 97 -11.80 -12.58 -6.28
CA PHE A 97 -11.51 -13.05 -4.94
C PHE A 97 -12.83 -13.21 -4.17
N ASP A 98 -13.24 -14.45 -3.92
CA ASP A 98 -14.55 -14.81 -3.35
C ASP A 98 -14.50 -15.17 -1.86
N ARG A 99 -13.30 -15.15 -1.26
CA ARG A 99 -13.12 -15.37 0.18
C ARG A 99 -13.47 -14.10 0.96
N SER A 100 -14.18 -14.25 2.07
CA SER A 100 -14.50 -13.13 2.97
C SER A 100 -13.38 -12.81 3.97
N SER A 101 -12.37 -13.67 4.07
CA SER A 101 -11.32 -13.66 5.09
C SER A 101 -10.10 -14.46 4.64
N LEU A 102 -8.91 -14.05 5.11
CA LEU A 102 -7.63 -14.75 4.91
C LEU A 102 -7.04 -15.32 6.22
N SER A 103 -7.87 -15.65 7.20
CA SER A 103 -7.41 -16.18 8.50
C SER A 103 -6.54 -17.44 8.37
N GLU A 104 -6.85 -18.33 7.42
CA GLU A 104 -6.04 -19.53 7.17
C GLU A 104 -4.65 -19.19 6.60
N ASP A 105 -4.56 -18.20 5.72
CA ASP A 105 -3.30 -17.75 5.14
C ASP A 105 -2.41 -17.06 6.19
N LEU A 106 -3.02 -16.29 7.12
CA LEU A 106 -2.33 -15.72 8.26
C LEU A 106 -1.80 -16.78 9.22
N MET A 107 -2.60 -17.81 9.51
CA MET A 107 -2.20 -18.93 10.35
C MET A 107 -0.98 -19.67 9.78
N ASN A 108 -0.96 -19.86 8.46
CA ASN A 108 0.12 -20.55 7.77
C ASN A 108 1.29 -19.64 7.38
N GLN A 109 1.21 -18.32 7.65
CA GLN A 109 2.16 -17.31 7.18
C GLN A 109 2.49 -17.47 5.69
N SER A 110 1.46 -17.74 4.89
CA SER A 110 1.61 -18.09 3.47
C SER A 110 1.27 -16.94 2.53
N LEU A 111 1.00 -15.74 3.05
CA LEU A 111 0.63 -14.62 2.19
C LEU A 111 1.84 -14.10 1.41
N ASN A 112 1.69 -14.11 0.09
CA ASN A 112 2.50 -13.37 -0.88
C ASN A 112 1.64 -13.09 -2.13
N HIS A 113 0.53 -12.38 -1.95
CA HIS A 113 -0.50 -12.22 -2.99
C HIS A 113 -0.77 -10.75 -3.31
N CYS A 114 -0.98 -10.45 -4.60
CA CYS A 114 -1.40 -9.14 -5.07
C CYS A 114 -2.89 -9.15 -5.40
N PHE A 115 -3.61 -8.14 -4.90
CA PHE A 115 -5.03 -7.94 -5.12
C PHE A 115 -5.25 -6.62 -5.86
N GLU A 116 -6.14 -6.62 -6.84
CA GLU A 116 -6.58 -5.44 -7.59
C GLU A 116 -8.01 -5.09 -7.20
N PHE A 117 -8.23 -3.84 -6.86
CA PHE A 117 -9.52 -3.28 -6.54
C PHE A 117 -10.04 -2.39 -7.67
N GLU A 118 -11.35 -2.16 -7.69
CA GLU A 118 -11.98 -1.25 -8.65
C GLU A 118 -11.49 0.19 -8.46
N ALA A 119 -11.04 0.83 -9.54
CA ALA A 119 -10.39 2.14 -9.52
C ALA A 119 -11.25 3.32 -9.04
N THR A 120 -12.54 3.10 -8.75
CA THR A 120 -13.45 4.14 -8.20
C THR A 120 -13.81 3.89 -6.74
N ALA A 121 -13.41 2.75 -6.19
CA ALA A 121 -13.69 2.39 -4.82
C ALA A 121 -12.62 2.95 -3.88
N THR A 122 -13.06 3.30 -2.68
CA THR A 122 -12.15 3.41 -1.54
C THR A 122 -11.89 2.00 -1.05
N ASN A 123 -10.63 1.57 -1.07
CA ASN A 123 -10.27 0.20 -0.77
C ASN A 123 -9.98 0.09 0.72
N GLN A 124 -10.74 -0.76 1.41
CA GLN A 124 -10.62 -0.95 2.85
C GLN A 124 -10.18 -2.36 3.18
N LEU A 125 -9.26 -2.47 4.13
CA LEU A 125 -8.81 -3.70 4.75
C LEU A 125 -8.87 -3.56 6.27
N THR A 126 -9.20 -4.62 6.98
CA THR A 126 -9.16 -4.62 8.45
C THR A 126 -8.44 -5.86 8.95
N LEU A 127 -7.32 -5.66 9.64
CA LEU A 127 -6.64 -6.68 10.42
C LEU A 127 -7.19 -6.64 11.83
N THR A 128 -7.78 -7.74 12.31
CA THR A 128 -8.44 -7.82 13.61
C THR A 128 -7.83 -8.94 14.43
N ARG A 129 -7.63 -8.72 15.74
CA ARG A 129 -7.30 -9.80 16.68
C ARG A 129 -8.58 -10.55 17.02
N SER A 130 -8.52 -11.87 17.02
CA SER A 130 -9.64 -12.80 17.26
C SER A 130 -10.42 -12.51 18.54
N ASP A 131 -9.78 -11.96 19.57
CA ASP A 131 -10.43 -11.59 20.83
C ASP A 131 -11.11 -10.20 20.81
N SER A 132 -11.12 -9.55 19.65
CA SER A 132 -11.68 -8.23 19.34
C SER A 132 -11.08 -7.05 20.14
N SER A 133 -9.96 -7.26 20.83
CA SER A 133 -9.36 -6.21 21.65
C SER A 133 -8.35 -5.34 20.91
N ALA A 134 -8.00 -5.66 19.67
CA ALA A 134 -7.17 -4.82 18.81
C ALA A 134 -7.53 -4.96 17.34
N ALA A 135 -7.42 -3.87 16.57
CA ALA A 135 -7.51 -3.91 15.11
C ALA A 135 -6.68 -2.80 14.45
N ILE A 136 -6.29 -3.01 13.19
CA ILE A 136 -5.83 -1.99 12.26
C ILE A 136 -6.90 -1.84 11.18
N HIS A 137 -7.47 -0.65 11.07
CA HIS A 137 -8.30 -0.24 9.95
C HIS A 137 -7.40 0.42 8.92
N TYR A 138 -7.33 -0.14 7.72
CA TYR A 138 -6.48 0.32 6.64
C TYR A 138 -7.34 0.78 5.47
N GLN A 139 -6.94 1.87 4.83
CA GLN A 139 -7.61 2.39 3.66
C GLN A 139 -6.58 2.98 2.70
N GLN A 140 -6.78 2.73 1.41
CA GLN A 140 -6.11 3.46 0.34
C GLN A 140 -7.15 4.11 -0.57
N ASP A 141 -6.77 5.23 -1.17
CA ASP A 141 -7.62 5.87 -2.18
C ASP A 141 -7.47 5.19 -3.55
N ALA A 142 -8.22 5.69 -4.52
CA ALA A 142 -8.23 5.18 -5.90
C ALA A 142 -6.88 5.29 -6.64
N SER A 143 -5.92 6.08 -6.12
CA SER A 143 -4.60 6.21 -6.72
C SER A 143 -3.72 4.97 -6.51
N TYR A 144 -4.06 4.14 -5.51
CA TYR A 144 -3.51 2.81 -5.30
C TYR A 144 -4.59 1.76 -5.60
N PRO A 145 -4.69 1.25 -6.83
CA PRO A 145 -5.65 0.19 -7.17
C PRO A 145 -5.18 -1.20 -6.73
N PHE A 146 -3.92 -1.39 -6.35
CA PHE A 146 -3.39 -2.69 -5.93
C PHE A 146 -3.00 -2.74 -4.45
N VAL A 147 -3.07 -3.94 -3.86
CA VAL A 147 -2.50 -4.26 -2.53
C VAL A 147 -1.68 -5.54 -2.62
N GLN A 148 -0.42 -5.50 -2.22
CA GLN A 148 0.33 -6.72 -1.90
C GLN A 148 0.11 -7.04 -0.41
N LEU A 149 -0.29 -8.28 -0.13
CA LEU A 149 -0.29 -8.82 1.23
C LEU A 149 0.86 -9.82 1.35
N TYR A 150 1.72 -9.59 2.34
CA TYR A 150 2.88 -10.43 2.60
C TYR A 150 3.04 -10.73 4.08
N THR A 151 3.30 -12.00 4.42
CA THR A 151 3.65 -12.41 5.79
C THR A 151 5.09 -12.96 5.82
N PRO A 152 6.04 -12.28 6.49
CA PRO A 152 7.39 -12.79 6.68
C PRO A 152 7.41 -13.96 7.67
N THR A 153 8.35 -14.89 7.48
CA THR A 153 8.53 -16.03 8.42
C THR A 153 9.35 -15.66 9.67
N SER A 154 9.95 -14.47 9.69
CA SER A 154 10.85 -14.02 10.76
C SER A 154 10.16 -13.29 11.91
N GLU A 155 8.91 -12.87 11.74
CA GLU A 155 8.20 -12.03 12.72
C GLU A 155 6.67 -12.19 12.62
N GLN A 156 5.96 -11.81 13.69
CA GLN A 156 4.50 -11.85 13.76
C GLN A 156 3.91 -10.52 13.27
N SER A 157 4.05 -10.28 11.97
CA SER A 157 3.57 -9.09 11.27
C SER A 157 3.02 -9.42 9.89
N ILE A 158 2.23 -8.51 9.32
CA ILE A 158 1.77 -8.57 7.94
C ILE A 158 2.12 -7.24 7.26
N ALA A 159 2.65 -7.29 6.04
CA ALA A 159 2.74 -6.14 5.17
C ALA A 159 1.42 -5.92 4.43
N ILE A 160 0.91 -4.69 4.47
CA ILE A 160 -0.25 -4.26 3.67
C ILE A 160 0.24 -3.15 2.75
N GLU A 161 0.58 -3.51 1.52
CA GLU A 161 1.38 -2.67 0.63
C GLU A 161 0.49 -2.04 -0.43
N PRO A 162 0.15 -0.75 -0.34
CA PRO A 162 -0.58 -0.06 -1.39
C PRO A 162 0.34 0.14 -2.59
N MET A 163 -0.14 -0.13 -3.80
CA MET A 163 0.68 -0.01 -5.02
C MET A 163 -0.12 0.55 -6.20
N THR A 164 0.56 1.32 -7.05
CA THR A 164 -0.01 1.77 -8.33
C THR A 164 -0.01 0.66 -9.38
N CYS A 165 0.97 -0.24 -9.28
CA CYS A 165 1.20 -1.34 -10.21
C CYS A 165 1.77 -2.54 -9.45
N PRO A 166 1.49 -3.78 -9.90
CA PRO A 166 2.15 -4.96 -9.37
C PRO A 166 3.62 -5.03 -9.88
N ALA A 167 4.35 -6.07 -9.46
CA ALA A 167 5.71 -6.30 -9.90
C ALA A 167 5.82 -6.38 -11.45
N ASP A 168 7.01 -6.09 -11.97
CA ASP A 168 7.33 -6.19 -13.40
C ASP A 168 6.56 -5.23 -14.34
N ALA A 169 6.01 -4.14 -13.78
CA ALA A 169 5.19 -3.17 -14.52
C ALA A 169 5.85 -2.55 -15.77
N PHE A 170 7.19 -2.44 -15.81
CA PHE A 170 7.91 -1.97 -16.99
C PHE A 170 7.79 -2.93 -18.19
N ASN A 171 7.55 -4.21 -17.95
CA ASN A 171 7.38 -5.22 -19.00
C ASN A 171 5.91 -5.49 -19.30
N ASN A 172 5.08 -5.65 -18.26
CA ASN A 172 3.66 -6.00 -18.45
C ASN A 172 2.72 -4.80 -18.59
N GLN A 173 3.18 -3.57 -18.28
CA GLN A 173 2.43 -2.31 -18.36
C GLN A 173 1.19 -2.22 -17.45
N ILE A 174 1.00 -3.17 -16.54
CA ILE A 174 -0.15 -3.20 -15.63
C ILE A 174 0.04 -2.12 -14.57
N GLY A 175 -0.89 -1.16 -14.52
CA GLY A 175 -0.86 -0.05 -13.55
C GLY A 175 0.33 0.92 -13.70
N LEU A 176 1.18 0.74 -14.71
CA LEU A 176 2.34 1.61 -14.93
C LEU A 176 1.86 3.02 -15.30
N LEU A 177 2.35 4.01 -14.57
CA LEU A 177 2.00 5.40 -14.78
C LEU A 177 3.04 6.08 -15.67
N THR A 178 2.66 7.21 -16.28
CA THR A 178 3.59 8.08 -17.01
C THR A 178 3.36 9.52 -16.56
N LEU A 179 4.41 10.20 -16.11
CA LEU A 179 4.34 11.57 -15.65
C LEU A 179 4.95 12.52 -16.68
N SER A 180 4.14 13.41 -17.27
CA SER A 180 4.64 14.38 -18.27
C SER A 180 5.40 15.54 -17.59
N PRO A 181 6.22 16.30 -18.34
CA PRO A 181 6.91 17.47 -17.80
C PRO A 181 5.97 18.43 -17.06
N ASN A 182 6.40 18.92 -15.89
CA ASN A 182 5.64 19.80 -14.99
C ASN A 182 4.33 19.20 -14.43
N GLN A 183 4.06 17.91 -14.63
CA GLN A 183 2.96 17.24 -13.95
C GLN A 183 3.39 16.73 -12.59
N SER A 184 2.41 16.58 -11.71
CA SER A 184 2.57 15.92 -10.41
C SER A 184 1.41 14.97 -10.19
N GLN A 185 1.67 13.91 -9.44
CA GLN A 185 0.66 12.96 -9.01
C GLN A 185 0.84 12.67 -7.53
N THR A 186 -0.27 12.66 -6.81
CA THR A 186 -0.32 12.41 -5.37
C THR A 186 -1.05 11.11 -5.10
N PHE A 187 -0.52 10.34 -4.17
CA PHE A 187 -1.04 9.06 -3.73
C PHE A 187 -1.28 9.07 -2.23
N THR A 188 -2.34 8.41 -1.76
CA THR A 188 -2.69 8.44 -0.33
C THR A 188 -3.14 7.08 0.20
N TRP A 189 -2.58 6.71 1.34
CA TRP A 189 -3.09 5.65 2.19
C TRP A 189 -3.18 6.13 3.64
N GLN A 190 -3.99 5.44 4.43
CA GLN A 190 -4.17 5.72 5.83
C GLN A 190 -4.41 4.45 6.64
N CYS A 191 -4.03 4.49 7.91
CA CYS A 191 -4.37 3.46 8.87
C CYS A 191 -4.78 4.06 10.21
N GLN A 192 -5.55 3.30 10.98
CA GLN A 192 -5.92 3.65 12.35
C GLN A 192 -5.90 2.39 13.20
N ALA A 193 -5.18 2.45 14.32
CA ALA A 193 -5.20 1.38 15.31
C ALA A 193 -6.32 1.60 16.32
N THR A 194 -7.05 0.54 16.65
CA THR A 194 -7.96 0.51 17.80
C THR A 194 -7.45 -0.52 18.80
N TYR A 195 -7.52 -0.18 20.08
CA TYR A 195 -7.17 -1.08 21.17
C TYR A 195 -8.14 -0.89 22.34
N GLN A 196 -8.77 -1.98 22.76
CA GLN A 196 -9.71 -2.02 23.86
C GLN A 196 -9.28 -3.13 24.82
N PRO A 197 -8.51 -2.81 25.88
CA PRO A 197 -8.12 -3.83 26.86
C PRO A 197 -9.36 -4.40 27.54
N LYS A 198 -9.35 -5.72 27.75
CA LYS A 198 -10.38 -6.41 28.56
C LYS A 198 -10.17 -6.14 30.05
#